data_AF-A0A934NCV3-F1
#
_entry.id   AF-A0A934NCV3-F1
#
_cell.length_a   1.000
_cell.length_b   1.000
_cell.length_c   1.000
_cell.angle_alpha   90.00
_cell.angle_beta   90.00
_cell.angle_gamma   90.00
#
_symmetry.space_group_name_H-M   'P 1'
#
loop_
_entity.id
_entity.type
_entity.pdbx_description
1 polymer ?
#
loop_
_entity_poly.entity_id
_entity_poly.type
_entity_poly.pdbx_seq_one_letter_code
_entity_poly.pdbx_strand_id
1 'polypeptide(L)'
;MQSRGEALDQSLPQLAAVLSAALPGAVQVEREGGLLRHSDRIKQLSVDTGEFRFLLQRQGSALQAVVSHEVGGIVLKSEKLPAAEWLIQLGERLRQIAVNAEQINPALARLLGADGQR
;
A
#
# COMPACT_ATOMS: atom_id res chain seq x y z
N MET A 1 6.91 -4.21 25.75
CA MET A 1 6.11 -4.49 24.53
C MET A 1 6.40 -3.48 23.39
N GLN A 2 7.64 -2.97 23.24
CA GLN A 2 7.98 -1.89 22.28
C GLN A 2 8.55 -2.40 20.92
N SER A 3 8.88 -3.68 20.83
CA SER A 3 9.77 -4.24 19.78
C SER A 3 9.19 -4.35 18.35
N ARG A 4 7.86 -4.28 18.16
CA ARG A 4 7.24 -4.55 16.84
C ARG A 4 7.06 -3.30 15.96
N GLY A 5 6.91 -2.12 16.57
CA GLY A 5 6.85 -0.84 15.85
C GLY A 5 8.22 -0.38 15.36
N GLU A 6 9.25 -0.55 16.19
CA GLU A 6 10.63 -0.21 15.83
C GLU A 6 11.19 -1.10 14.72
N ALA A 7 10.85 -2.39 14.72
CA ALA A 7 11.23 -3.31 13.65
C ALA A 7 10.62 -2.92 12.29
N LEU A 8 9.37 -2.46 12.28
CA LEU A 8 8.74 -1.94 11.06
C LEU A 8 9.41 -0.64 10.61
N ASP A 9 9.81 0.23 11.54
CA ASP A 9 10.54 1.46 11.24
C ASP A 9 11.85 1.19 10.51
N GLN A 10 12.63 0.22 10.99
CA GLN A 10 13.90 -0.19 10.39
C GLN A 10 13.72 -0.85 9.01
N SER A 11 12.60 -1.55 8.82
CA SER A 11 12.30 -2.29 7.59
C SER A 11 11.48 -1.46 6.57
N LEU A 12 11.11 -0.22 6.92
CA LEU A 12 10.25 0.63 6.11
C LEU A 12 10.82 0.92 4.71
N PRO A 13 12.14 1.16 4.53
CA PRO A 13 12.73 1.33 3.20
C PRO A 13 12.59 0.09 2.31
N GLN A 14 12.83 -1.11 2.86
CA GLN A 14 12.70 -2.36 2.13
C GLN A 14 11.24 -2.63 1.78
N LEU A 15 10.31 -2.39 2.71
CA LEU A 15 8.88 -2.50 2.46
C LEU A 15 8.43 -1.56 1.34
N ALA A 16 8.85 -0.29 1.38
CA ALA A 16 8.52 0.69 0.36
C ALA A 16 9.06 0.29 -1.02
N ALA A 17 10.28 -0.24 -1.09
CA ALA A 17 10.87 -0.72 -2.34
C ALA A 17 10.10 -1.91 -2.91
N VAL A 18 9.77 -2.91 -2.08
CA VAL A 18 8.99 -4.08 -2.49
C VAL A 18 7.61 -3.67 -3.00
N LEU A 19 6.90 -2.82 -2.26
CA LEU A 19 5.57 -2.35 -2.66
C LEU A 19 5.62 -1.52 -3.96
N SER A 20 6.59 -0.62 -4.09
CA SER A 20 6.74 0.21 -5.30
C SER A 20 7.05 -0.62 -6.54
N ALA A 21 7.82 -1.70 -6.39
CA ALA A 21 8.12 -2.63 -7.47
C ALA A 21 6.90 -3.50 -7.84
N ALA A 22 6.13 -3.95 -6.83
CA ALA A 22 4.97 -4.80 -7.04
C ALA A 22 3.73 -4.06 -7.56
N LEU A 23 3.56 -2.79 -7.18
CA LEU A 23 2.36 -2.00 -7.44
C LEU A 23 2.73 -0.63 -8.05
N PRO A 24 3.25 -0.61 -9.29
CA PRO A 24 3.67 0.62 -9.94
C PRO A 24 2.49 1.60 -10.09
N GLY A 25 2.68 2.84 -9.68
CA GLY A 25 1.66 3.90 -9.75
C GLY A 25 0.65 3.92 -8.60
N ALA A 26 0.60 2.88 -7.77
CA ALA A 26 -0.28 2.80 -6.59
C ALA A 26 0.43 3.13 -5.28
N VAL A 27 1.75 3.29 -5.29
CA VAL A 27 2.58 3.56 -4.11
C VAL A 27 3.21 4.94 -4.22
N GLN A 28 3.10 5.73 -3.16
CA GLN A 28 3.75 7.03 -3.03
C GLN A 28 4.67 7.02 -1.81
N VAL A 29 5.92 7.44 -2.02
CA VAL A 29 6.94 7.50 -0.96
C VAL A 29 7.44 8.93 -0.85
N GLU A 30 7.24 9.55 0.31
CA GLU A 30 7.83 10.84 0.66
C GLU A 30 9.00 10.62 1.62
N ARG A 31 10.17 11.15 1.27
CA ARG A 31 11.39 11.10 2.09
C ARG A 31 11.63 12.44 2.77
N GLU A 32 12.22 12.41 3.97
CA GLU A 32 12.62 13.64 4.65
C GLU A 32 13.69 14.38 3.84
N GLY A 33 13.60 15.71 3.73
CA GLY A 33 14.60 16.52 3.02
C GLY A 33 14.37 16.76 1.53
N GLY A 34 13.34 16.15 0.92
CA GLY A 34 12.99 16.37 -0.49
C GLY A 34 14.05 15.84 -1.47
N LEU A 35 13.91 16.12 -2.77
CA LEU A 35 14.83 15.63 -3.82
C LEU A 35 16.29 16.10 -3.66
N LEU A 36 16.55 17.11 -2.83
CA LEU A 36 17.85 17.78 -2.73
C LEU A 36 18.65 17.42 -1.47
N ARG A 37 18.07 16.71 -0.49
CA ARG A 37 18.80 16.20 0.68
C ARG A 37 18.82 14.69 0.67
N HIS A 38 20.02 14.15 0.88
CA HIS A 38 20.29 12.72 0.95
C HIS A 38 19.87 12.15 2.31
N SER A 39 18.60 12.28 2.67
CA SER A 39 18.04 11.55 3.81
C SER A 39 17.40 10.28 3.29
N ASP A 40 17.89 9.13 3.77
CA ASP A 40 17.28 7.83 3.48
C ASP A 40 15.96 7.62 4.24
N ARG A 41 15.66 8.53 5.19
CA ARG A 41 14.52 8.35 6.09
C ARG A 41 13.19 8.66 5.39
N ILE A 42 12.33 7.65 5.35
CA ILE A 42 10.96 7.79 4.84
C ILE A 42 10.13 8.58 5.87
N LYS A 43 9.53 9.66 5.39
CA LYS A 43 8.57 10.50 6.12
C LYS A 43 7.17 9.92 5.99
N GLN A 44 6.80 9.48 4.80
CA GLN A 44 5.47 8.97 4.49
C GLN A 44 5.53 7.88 3.42
N LEU A 45 4.72 6.85 3.60
CA LEU A 45 4.43 5.80 2.62
C LEU A 45 2.91 5.71 2.49
N SER A 46 2.39 5.91 1.29
CA SER A 46 0.98 5.65 0.98
C SER A 46 0.84 4.57 -0.08
N VAL A 47 -0.14 3.70 0.10
CA VAL A 47 -0.54 2.67 -0.86
C VAL A 47 -2.02 2.84 -1.14
N ASP A 48 -2.35 3.07 -2.40
CA ASP A 48 -3.71 3.20 -2.89
C ASP A 48 -4.16 1.86 -3.46
N THR A 49 -5.32 1.39 -3.03
CA THR A 49 -5.91 0.13 -3.51
C THR A 49 -7.24 0.37 -4.22
N GLY A 50 -7.52 1.60 -4.64
CA GLY A 50 -8.78 2.05 -5.22
C GLY A 50 -9.87 2.37 -4.18
N GLU A 51 -10.20 1.40 -3.31
CA GLU A 51 -11.21 1.57 -2.24
C GLU A 51 -10.59 1.99 -0.90
N PHE A 52 -9.31 1.66 -0.68
CA PHE A 52 -8.63 2.01 0.55
C PHE A 52 -7.29 2.67 0.26
N ARG A 53 -6.94 3.62 1.10
CA ARG A 53 -5.63 4.23 1.17
C ARG A 53 -4.98 3.88 2.50
N PHE A 54 -3.88 3.16 2.39
CA PHE A 54 -3.06 2.74 3.50
C PHE A 54 -1.92 3.72 3.64
N LEU A 55 -1.88 4.46 4.75
CA LEU A 55 -0.87 5.47 5.03
C LEU A 55 -0.04 5.08 6.25
N LEU A 56 1.28 5.09 6.08
CA LEU A 56 2.26 5.12 7.17
C LEU A 56 2.96 6.47 7.14
N GLN A 57 2.87 7.22 8.23
CA GLN A 57 3.54 8.52 8.35
C GLN A 57 4.36 8.59 9.63
N ARG A 58 5.51 9.25 9.57
CA ARG A 58 6.33 9.50 10.74
C ARG A 58 5.78 10.71 11.50
N GLN A 59 5.42 10.51 12.75
CA GLN A 59 5.05 11.57 13.71
C GLN A 59 6.10 11.61 14.82
N GLY A 60 7.07 12.52 14.68
CA GLY A 60 8.22 12.59 15.58
C GLY A 60 9.07 11.32 15.50
N SER A 61 9.22 10.63 16.63
CA SER A 61 9.98 9.37 16.75
C SER A 61 9.15 8.12 16.44
N ALA A 62 7.83 8.22 16.28
CA ALA A 62 6.94 7.08 16.08
C ALA A 62 6.35 7.03 14.67
N LEU A 63 5.99 5.83 14.22
CA LEU A 63 5.17 5.63 13.03
C LEU A 63 3.68 5.64 13.41
N GLN A 64 2.92 6.45 12.70
CA GLN A 64 1.46 6.46 12.75
C GLN A 64 0.93 5.77 11.49
N ALA A 65 0.14 4.72 11.70
CA ALA A 65 -0.58 4.02 10.65
C ALA A 65 -2.01 4.53 10.58
N VAL A 66 -2.48 4.77 9.36
CA VAL A 66 -3.85 5.18 9.05
C VAL A 66 -4.34 4.34 7.88
N VAL A 67 -5.59 3.90 7.96
CA VAL A 67 -6.33 3.34 6.82
C VAL A 67 -7.50 4.25 6.55
N SER A 68 -7.59 4.72 5.32
CA SER A 68 -8.68 5.56 4.83
C SER A 68 -9.50 4.75 3.84
N HIS A 69 -10.81 4.66 4.05
CA HIS A 69 -11.74 4.16 3.05
C HIS A 69 -12.08 5.32 2.13
N GLU A 70 -11.71 5.21 0.85
CA GLU A 70 -11.93 6.21 -0.18
C GLU A 70 -12.78 5.64 -1.31
N VAL A 71 -13.80 6.38 -1.74
CA VAL A 71 -14.61 5.99 -2.90
C VAL A 71 -14.66 7.17 -3.85
N GLY A 72 -14.11 7.00 -5.06
CA GLY A 72 -14.07 8.07 -6.07
C GLY A 72 -13.27 9.31 -5.66
N GLY A 73 -12.23 9.14 -4.83
CA GLY A 73 -11.41 10.24 -4.32
C GLY A 73 -12.00 10.97 -3.10
N ILE A 74 -13.13 10.50 -2.55
CA ILE A 74 -13.72 11.04 -1.33
C ILE A 74 -13.42 10.12 -0.15
N VAL A 75 -12.81 10.67 0.90
CA VAL A 75 -12.54 9.95 2.15
C VAL A 75 -13.84 9.78 2.93
N LEU A 76 -14.32 8.54 3.03
CA LEU A 76 -15.51 8.20 3.82
C LEU A 76 -15.17 8.09 5.31
N LYS A 77 -14.08 7.39 5.63
CA LYS A 77 -13.63 7.16 7.00
C LYS A 77 -12.11 7.02 7.01
N SER A 78 -11.46 7.57 8.02
CA SER A 78 -10.06 7.30 8.32
C SER A 78 -9.94 6.73 9.73
N GLU A 79 -9.17 5.66 9.89
CA GLU A 79 -8.94 5.00 11.16
C GLU A 79 -7.44 4.95 11.44
N LYS A 80 -7.06 5.30 12.67
CA LYS A 80 -5.69 5.16 13.16
C LYS A 80 -5.58 3.81 13.84
N LEU A 81 -4.56 3.04 13.49
CA LEU A 81 -4.36 1.69 14.03
C LEU A 81 -2.87 1.40 14.25
N PRO A 82 -2.54 0.35 15.03
CA PRO A 82 -1.17 -0.08 15.18
C PRO A 82 -0.55 -0.45 13.83
N ALA A 83 0.72 -0.12 13.64
CA ALA A 83 1.40 -0.36 12.36
C ALA A 83 1.49 -1.84 11.97
N ALA A 84 1.50 -2.74 12.97
CA ALA A 84 1.41 -4.18 12.73
C ALA A 84 0.04 -4.60 12.16
N GLU A 85 -1.05 -4.05 12.67
CA GLU A 85 -2.39 -4.32 12.12
C GLU A 85 -2.55 -3.72 10.73
N TRP A 86 -1.95 -2.56 10.48
CA TRP A 86 -1.95 -1.92 9.17
C TRP A 86 -1.31 -2.83 8.11
N LEU A 87 -0.18 -3.46 8.44
CA LEU A 87 0.52 -4.37 7.52
C LEU A 87 -0.34 -5.61 7.22
N ILE A 88 -1.03 -6.14 8.23
CA ILE A 88 -1.93 -7.29 8.08
C ILE A 88 -3.10 -6.92 7.17
N GLN A 89 -3.74 -5.77 7.41
CA GLN A 89 -4.88 -5.31 6.60
C GLN A 89 -4.46 -5.02 5.16
N LEU A 90 -3.30 -4.38 4.93
CA LEU A 90 -2.77 -4.16 3.59
C LEU A 90 -2.55 -5.50 2.87
N GLY A 91 -1.89 -6.46 3.53
CA GLY A 91 -1.64 -7.78 2.95
C GLY A 91 -2.92 -8.51 2.59
N GLU A 92 -3.96 -8.41 3.42
CA GLU A 92 -5.26 -9.01 3.13
C GLU A 92 -5.96 -8.36 1.93
N ARG A 93 -5.92 -7.03 1.83
CA ARG A 93 -6.50 -6.34 0.68
C ARG A 93 -5.77 -6.63 -0.62
N LEU A 94 -4.43 -6.66 -0.60
CA LEU A 94 -3.65 -7.02 -1.78
C LEU A 94 -3.95 -8.46 -2.24
N ARG A 95 -4.12 -9.41 -1.31
CA ARG A 95 -4.56 -10.77 -1.64
C ARG A 95 -5.92 -10.80 -2.31
N GLN A 96 -6.90 -10.06 -1.78
CA GLN A 96 -8.24 -10.00 -2.36
C GLN A 96 -8.24 -9.39 -3.76
N ILE A 97 -7.43 -8.35 -3.99
CA ILE A 97 -7.26 -7.76 -5.32
C ILE A 97 -6.67 -8.78 -6.29
N ALA A 98 -5.64 -9.52 -5.88
CA ALA A 98 -5.03 -10.57 -6.70
C ALA A 98 -6.05 -11.67 -7.05
N VAL A 99 -6.77 -12.20 -6.06
CA VAL A 99 -7.81 -13.23 -6.26
C VAL A 99 -8.89 -12.74 -7.23
N ASN A 100 -9.33 -11.49 -7.08
CA ASN A 100 -10.33 -10.91 -7.98
C ASN A 100 -9.79 -10.77 -9.41
N ALA A 101 -8.54 -10.33 -9.59
CA ALA A 101 -7.90 -10.22 -10.89
C ALA A 101 -7.78 -11.60 -11.58
N GLU A 102 -7.38 -12.63 -10.83
CA GLU A 102 -7.30 -14.02 -11.33
C GLU A 102 -8.66 -14.56 -11.79
N GLN A 103 -9.75 -14.17 -11.13
CA GLN A 103 -11.11 -14.57 -11.52
C GLN A 103 -11.65 -13.81 -12.75
N ILE A 104 -11.28 -12.55 -12.93
CA ILE A 104 -11.76 -11.70 -14.04
C ILE A 104 -11.00 -11.98 -15.34
N ASN A 105 -9.69 -12.23 -15.26
CA ASN A 105 -8.83 -12.54 -16.40
C ASN A 105 -9.39 -13.60 -17.38
N PRO A 106 -9.92 -14.75 -16.95
CA PRO A 106 -10.49 -15.73 -17.88
C PRO A 106 -11.76 -15.23 -18.58
N ALA A 107 -12.57 -14.40 -17.92
CA ALA A 107 -13.74 -13.79 -18.55
C ALA A 107 -13.31 -12.76 -19.62
N LEU A 108 -12.30 -11.94 -19.32
CA LEU A 108 -11.72 -11.01 -20.27
C LEU A 108 -11.04 -11.72 -21.45
N ALA A 109 -10.34 -12.82 -21.21
CA ALA A 109 -9.69 -13.63 -22.25
C ALA A 109 -10.71 -14.19 -23.26
N ARG A 110 -11.89 -14.64 -22.78
CA ARG A 110 -13.00 -15.06 -23.65
C ARG A 110 -13.54 -13.91 -24.50
N LEU A 111 -13.74 -12.73 -23.90
CA LEU A 111 -14.23 -11.55 -24.61
C LEU A 111 -13.23 -11.01 -25.66
N LEU A 112 -11.93 -11.10 -25.39
CA LEU A 112 -10.86 -10.65 -26.28
C LEU A 112 -10.48 -11.68 -27.36
N GLY A 113 -11.16 -12.82 -27.44
CA GLY A 113 -10.98 -13.76 -28.54
C GLY A 113 -9.88 -14.81 -28.33
N ALA A 114 -9.68 -15.28 -27.10
CA ALA A 114 -9.10 -16.62 -26.89
C ALA A 114 -10.03 -17.76 -27.41
N ASP A 115 -11.20 -17.40 -27.94
CA ASP A 115 -12.08 -18.22 -28.78
C ASP A 115 -11.97 -17.82 -30.26
N GLY A 116 -10.75 -17.56 -30.72
CA GLY A 116 -10.41 -17.41 -32.14
C GLY A 116 -9.79 -18.68 -32.70
N GLN A 117 -10.55 -19.79 -32.75
CA GLN A 117 -10.36 -20.91 -33.68
C GLN A 117 -11.43 -21.99 -33.44
N ARG A 118 -12.54 -21.89 -34.19
CA ARG A 118 -13.12 -23.02 -34.95
C ARG A 118 -14.27 -22.59 -35.84
#